data_AF-A0A426YZP0-F1
#
_entry.id   AF-A0A426YZP0-F1
#
_cell.length_a   1.000
_cell.length_b   1.000
_cell.length_c   1.000
_cell.angle_alpha   90.00
_cell.angle_beta   90.00
_cell.angle_gamma   90.00
#
_symmetry.space_group_name_H-M   'P 1'
#
loop_
_entity.id
_entity.type
_entity.pdbx_description
1 polymer ?
#
loop_
_entity_poly.entity_id
_entity_poly.type
_entity_poly.pdbx_seq_one_letter_code
_entity_poly.pdbx_strand_id
1 'polypeptide(L)'
;MEDELLKSARDIEAVWSELQAAPAKAIIEYKYSPRFKMGLQRTGLVSYEYDYQVALARFGANYPDLLIEEDPFTNPPKDENILMEVEQPFDDSLPPEN
;
A
#
# COMPACT_ATOMS: atom_id res chain seq x y z
N MET A 1 -18.03 17.12 -45.45
CA MET A 1 -18.13 18.11 -44.35
C MET A 1 -18.94 17.55 -43.18
N GLU A 2 -20.12 16.96 -43.39
CA GLU A 2 -20.94 16.36 -42.32
C GLU A 2 -20.37 15.05 -41.76
N ASP A 3 -19.75 14.26 -42.62
CA ASP A 3 -19.00 13.03 -42.35
C ASP A 3 -17.76 13.26 -41.49
N GLU A 4 -17.03 14.35 -41.76
CA GLU A 4 -15.88 14.77 -40.95
C GLU A 4 -16.32 15.24 -39.55
N LEU A 5 -17.43 15.97 -39.45
CA LEU A 5 -18.01 16.38 -38.17
C LEU A 5 -18.46 15.17 -37.35
N LEU A 6 -19.15 14.21 -37.96
CA LEU A 6 -19.55 12.96 -37.31
C LEU A 6 -18.35 12.15 -36.80
N LYS A 7 -17.26 12.10 -37.56
CA LYS A 7 -16.02 11.46 -37.15
C LYS A 7 -15.41 12.16 -35.93
N SER A 8 -15.30 13.50 -35.98
CA SER A 8 -14.74 14.27 -34.87
C SER A 8 -15.56 14.14 -33.57
N ALA A 9 -16.89 14.06 -33.68
CA ALA A 9 -17.76 13.85 -32.51
C ALA A 9 -17.51 12.49 -31.83
N ARG A 10 -17.32 11.42 -32.62
CA ARG A 10 -17.00 10.09 -32.09
C ARG A 10 -15.61 10.05 -31.44
N ASP A 11 -14.64 10.73 -32.05
CA ASP A 11 -13.27 10.78 -31.51
C ASP A 11 -13.25 11.53 -30.16
N ILE A 12 -14.01 12.63 -30.04
CA ILE A 12 -14.16 13.36 -28.76
C ILE A 12 -14.82 12.48 -27.69
N GLU A 13 -15.89 11.76 -28.04
CA GLU A 13 -16.58 10.85 -27.11
C GLU A 13 -15.66 9.71 -26.64
N ALA A 14 -14.84 9.15 -27.53
CA ALA A 14 -13.84 8.15 -27.20
C ALA A 14 -12.78 8.69 -26.22
N VAL A 15 -12.23 9.87 -26.49
CA VAL A 15 -11.24 10.53 -25.61
C VAL A 15 -11.84 10.82 -24.23
N TRP A 16 -13.10 11.28 -24.16
CA TRP A 16 -13.79 11.50 -22.89
C TRP A 16 -14.00 10.21 -22.10
N SER A 17 -14.34 9.11 -22.79
CA SER A 17 -14.53 7.80 -22.17
C SER A 17 -13.21 7.24 -21.62
N GLU A 18 -12.12 7.39 -22.37
CA GLU A 18 -10.78 7.00 -21.94
C GLU A 18 -10.30 7.84 -20.74
N LEU A 19 -10.52 9.15 -20.77
CA LEU A 19 -10.19 10.06 -19.66
C LEU A 19 -10.94 9.70 -18.38
N GLN A 20 -12.19 9.27 -18.49
CA GLN A 20 -12.98 8.81 -17.34
C GLN A 20 -12.54 7.43 -16.82
N ALA A 21 -12.05 6.55 -17.70
CA ALA A 21 -11.58 5.21 -17.33
C ALA A 21 -10.16 5.20 -16.75
N ALA A 22 -9.31 6.15 -17.14
CA ALA A 22 -7.90 6.20 -16.75
C ALA A 22 -7.66 6.22 -15.21
N PRO A 23 -8.38 7.02 -14.40
CA PRO A 23 -8.20 7.01 -12.94
C PRO A 23 -8.56 5.67 -12.30
N ALA A 24 -9.64 5.03 -12.75
CA ALA A 24 -10.05 3.73 -12.22
C ALA A 24 -9.01 2.65 -12.53
N LYS A 25 -8.46 2.66 -13.75
CA LYS A 25 -7.38 1.75 -14.16
C LYS A 25 -6.12 1.97 -13.31
N ALA A 26 -5.69 3.22 -13.12
CA ALA A 26 -4.53 3.55 -12.30
C ALA A 26 -4.70 3.11 -10.83
N ILE A 27 -5.89 3.28 -10.25
CA ILE A 27 -6.20 2.82 -8.89
C ILE A 27 -6.10 1.30 -8.78
N ILE A 28 -6.64 0.58 -9.76
CA ILE A 28 -6.57 -0.88 -9.80
C ILE A 28 -5.10 -1.31 -9.87
N GLU A 29 -4.33 -0.79 -10.82
CA GLU A 29 -2.90 -1.11 -10.96
C GLU A 29 -2.12 -0.82 -9.69
N TYR A 30 -2.36 0.33 -9.04
CA TYR A 30 -1.75 0.68 -7.76
C TYR A 30 -2.09 -0.34 -6.66
N LYS A 31 -3.36 -0.71 -6.50
CA LYS A 31 -3.81 -1.70 -5.50
C LYS A 31 -3.22 -3.10 -5.74
N TYR A 32 -2.96 -3.46 -6.99
CA TYR A 32 -2.33 -4.74 -7.33
C TYR A 32 -0.80 -4.71 -7.26
N SER A 33 -0.18 -3.52 -7.16
CA SER A 33 1.27 -3.37 -7.09
C SER A 33 1.88 -4.10 -5.88
N PRO A 34 3.09 -4.68 -6.00
CA PRO A 34 3.78 -5.32 -4.89
C PRO A 34 4.02 -4.37 -3.71
N ARG A 35 4.30 -3.10 -3.99
CA ARG A 35 4.54 -2.05 -2.98
C ARG A 35 3.30 -1.85 -2.09
N PHE A 36 2.12 -1.75 -2.68
CA PHE A 36 0.88 -1.59 -1.92
C PHE A 36 0.58 -2.81 -1.03
N LYS A 37 0.71 -4.03 -1.59
CA LYS A 37 0.50 -5.28 -0.83
C LYS A 37 1.48 -5.42 0.33
N MET A 38 2.76 -5.10 0.11
CA MET A 38 3.78 -5.14 1.16
C MET A 38 3.51 -4.09 2.24
N GLY A 39 3.10 -2.88 1.85
CA GLY A 39 2.69 -1.83 2.79
C GLY A 39 1.52 -2.29 3.66
N LEU A 40 0.51 -2.93 3.07
CA LEU A 40 -0.64 -3.46 3.81
C LEU A 40 -0.23 -4.55 4.81
N GLN A 41 0.67 -5.46 4.42
CA GLN A 41 1.19 -6.50 5.33
C GLN A 41 1.95 -5.90 6.51
N ARG A 42 2.82 -4.91 6.25
CA ARG A 42 3.58 -4.21 7.29
C ARG A 42 2.65 -3.49 8.27
N THR A 43 1.70 -2.71 7.77
CA THR A 43 0.74 -2.01 8.63
C THR A 43 -0.11 -2.99 9.44
N GLY A 44 -0.53 -4.11 8.84
CA GLY A 44 -1.27 -5.15 9.55
C GLY A 44 -0.48 -5.78 10.70
N LEU A 45 0.81 -6.07 10.46
CA LEU A 45 1.69 -6.64 11.48
C LEU A 45 1.89 -5.69 12.66
N VAL A 46 2.20 -4.41 12.39
CA VAL A 46 2.41 -3.39 13.43
C VAL A 46 1.16 -3.20 14.29
N SER A 47 -0.02 -3.12 13.67
CA SER A 47 -1.27 -2.99 14.43
C SER A 47 -1.55 -4.22 15.28
N TYR A 48 -1.31 -5.42 14.74
CA TYR A 48 -1.51 -6.66 15.48
C TYR A 48 -0.55 -6.78 16.68
N GLU A 49 0.73 -6.45 16.49
CA GLU A 49 1.73 -6.42 17.55
C GLU A 49 1.35 -5.43 18.66
N TYR A 50 0.94 -4.22 18.28
CA TYR A 50 0.50 -3.21 19.25
C TYR A 50 -0.71 -3.70 20.09
N ASP A 51 -1.73 -4.23 19.42
CA ASP A 51 -2.92 -4.75 20.11
C ASP A 51 -2.58 -5.94 21.01
N TYR A 52 -1.65 -6.80 20.58
CA TYR A 52 -1.14 -7.89 21.38
C TYR A 52 -0.42 -7.38 22.65
N GLN A 53 0.49 -6.42 22.53
CA GLN A 53 1.19 -5.83 23.69
C GLN A 53 0.21 -5.19 24.68
N VAL A 54 -0.82 -4.50 24.18
CA VAL A 54 -1.88 -3.93 25.03
C VAL A 54 -2.68 -5.02 25.75
N ALA A 55 -3.06 -6.09 25.03
CA ALA A 55 -3.76 -7.21 25.63
C ALA A 55 -2.91 -7.92 26.69
N LEU A 56 -1.61 -8.08 26.41
CA LEU A 56 -0.63 -8.69 27.31
C LEU A 56 -0.47 -7.87 28.60
N ALA A 57 -0.32 -6.55 28.50
CA ALA A 57 -0.22 -5.66 29.65
C ALA A 57 -1.49 -5.71 30.52
N ARG A 58 -2.67 -5.73 29.89
CA ARG A 58 -3.95 -5.87 30.60
C ARG A 58 -4.08 -7.23 31.27
N PHE A 59 -3.64 -8.30 30.62
CA PHE A 59 -3.65 -9.64 31.19
C PHE A 59 -2.74 -9.72 32.42
N GLY A 60 -1.49 -9.25 32.32
CA GLY A 60 -0.55 -9.23 33.43
C GLY A 60 -1.04 -8.39 34.62
N ALA A 61 -1.72 -7.28 34.37
CA ALA A 61 -2.31 -6.46 35.44
C ALA A 61 -3.45 -7.18 36.18
N ASN A 62 -4.24 -8.01 35.50
CA ASN A 62 -5.37 -8.73 36.10
C ASN A 62 -4.96 -10.09 36.71
N TYR A 63 -3.87 -10.70 36.23
CA TYR A 63 -3.43 -12.02 36.63
C TYR A 63 -1.91 -12.07 36.86
N PRO A 64 -1.41 -11.43 37.94
CA PRO A 64 0.03 -11.29 38.20
C PRO A 64 0.75 -12.62 38.46
N ASP A 65 0.02 -13.66 38.88
CA ASP A 65 0.59 -14.96 39.25
C ASP A 65 0.66 -15.95 38.07
N LEU A 66 0.11 -15.60 36.90
CA LEU A 66 0.13 -16.45 35.71
C LEU A 66 1.41 -16.19 34.90
N LEU A 67 2.18 -17.25 34.68
CA LEU A 67 3.31 -17.22 33.75
C LEU A 67 2.77 -17.12 32.32
N ILE A 68 3.22 -16.08 31.62
CA ILE A 68 2.96 -15.90 30.19
C ILE A 68 4.13 -16.57 29.45
N GLU A 69 3.81 -17.40 28.46
CA GLU A 69 4.79 -17.95 27.52
C GLU A 69 5.53 -16.81 26.80
N GLU A 70 6.77 -17.08 26.36
CA GLU A 70 7.64 -16.09 25.70
C GLU A 70 6.89 -15.38 24.57
N ASP A 71 6.86 -14.04 24.63
CA ASP A 71 6.12 -13.25 23.66
C ASP A 71 6.75 -13.43 22.26
N PRO A 72 5.98 -13.86 21.25
CA PRO A 72 6.50 -14.10 19.90
C PRO A 72 7.08 -12.84 19.23
N PHE A 73 6.79 -11.65 19.75
CA PHE A 73 7.32 -10.34 19.33
C PHE A 73 8.51 -9.87 20.17
N THR A 74 8.94 -10.62 21.19
CA THR A 74 10.13 -10.29 22.00
C THR A 74 11.42 -10.49 21.20
N ASN A 75 11.40 -11.35 20.17
CA ASN A 75 12.47 -11.39 19.20
C ASN A 75 12.46 -10.08 18.41
N PRO A 76 13.61 -9.41 18.22
CA PRO A 76 13.65 -8.21 17.40
C PRO A 76 12.96 -8.51 16.07
N PRO A 77 12.10 -7.60 15.57
CA PRO A 77 11.40 -7.83 14.33
C PRO A 77 12.44 -8.26 13.31
N LYS A 78 12.07 -9.25 12.49
CA LYS A 78 12.91 -9.81 11.43
C LYS A 78 13.50 -8.73 10.49
N ASP A 79 12.99 -7.50 10.62
CA ASP A 79 13.48 -6.21 10.15
C ASP A 79 14.92 -5.85 10.55
N GLU A 80 15.55 -6.49 11.54
CA GLU A 80 17.03 -6.39 11.72
C GLU A 80 17.78 -6.89 10.46
N ASN A 81 17.17 -7.79 9.70
CA ASN A 81 17.71 -8.32 8.44
C ASN A 81 17.16 -7.61 7.20
N ILE A 82 16.18 -6.72 7.37
CA ILE A 82 15.69 -5.86 6.30
C ILE A 82 16.49 -4.56 6.41
N LEU A 83 17.65 -4.52 5.75
CA LEU A 83 18.34 -3.26 5.51
C LEU A 83 17.34 -2.30 4.85
N MET A 84 16.82 -1.35 5.60
CA MET A 84 16.16 -0.20 5.00
C MET A 84 17.26 0.54 4.24
N GLU A 85 17.19 0.52 2.92
CA GLU A 85 17.99 1.42 2.08
C GLU A 85 17.76 2.83 2.61
N VAL A 86 18.83 3.45 3.13
CA VAL A 86 18.79 4.77 3.78
C VAL A 86 18.24 5.83 2.83
N GLU A 87 18.42 5.62 1.52
CA GLU A 87 17.85 6.42 0.45
C GLU A 87 17.43 5.49 -0.70
N GLN A 88 16.12 5.43 -0.95
CA GLN A 88 15.62 4.95 -2.24
C GLN A 88 15.45 6.19 -3.12
N PRO A 89 16.33 6.40 -4.12
CA PRO A 89 16.22 7.57 -4.98
C PRO A 89 14.87 7.55 -5.69
N PHE A 90 14.10 8.62 -5.53
CA PHE A 90 12.94 8.85 -6.38
C PHE A 90 13.45 9.22 -7.77
N ASP A 91 12.93 8.55 -8.79
CA ASP A 91 13.17 8.96 -10.16
C ASP A 91 12.30 10.19 -10.46
N ASP A 92 12.82 11.35 -10.09
CA ASP A 92 12.23 12.66 -10.42
C ASP A 92 12.51 13.07 -11.88
N SER A 93 13.01 12.14 -12.70
CA SER A 93 13.20 12.38 -14.13
C SER A 93 11.87 12.74 -14.76
N LEU A 94 11.83 13.89 -15.43
CA LEU A 94 10.71 14.23 -16.29
C LEU A 94 10.60 13.15 -17.37
N PRO A 95 9.39 12.68 -17.70
CA PRO A 95 9.21 11.75 -18.81
C PRO A 95 9.83 12.36 -20.09
N PRO A 96 10.44 11.53 -20.97
CA PRO A 96 11.11 12.02 -22.15
C PRO A 96 10.15 12.84 -23.03
N GLU A 97 10.64 13.97 -23.53
CA GLU A 97 9.88 14.82 -24.43
C GLU A 97 9.92 14.21 -25.84
N ASN A 98 8.80 13.55 -26.20
CA ASN A 98 8.40 13.00 -27.51
C ASN A 98 8.94 11.63 -27.92
#